data_AF-A0A0D2NWI4-F1
#
_entry.id   AF-A0A0D2NWI4-F1
#
_cell.length_a   1.000
_cell.length_b   1.000
_cell.length_c   1.000
_cell.angle_alpha   90.00
_cell.angle_beta   90.00
_cell.angle_gamma   90.00
#
_symmetry.space_group_name_H-M   'P 1'
#
loop_
_entity.id
_entity.type
_entity.pdbx_description
1 polymer ?
#
loop_
_entity_poly.entity_id
_entity_poly.type
_entity_poly.pdbx_seq_one_letter_code
_entity_poly.pdbx_strand_id
1 'polypeptide(L)'
;MGGTFKITDASGATDTQCFVTKYTNSGGSDDWFAIGVAEQSWARGPGWELVAFRNGTADSHRRGWYLNIPQGATVLVTFYGFDRDLGLSYA
;
A
#
# COMPACT_ATOMS: atom_id res chain seq x y z
N MET A 1 -16.19 1.88 12.66
CA MET A 1 -15.36 0.68 12.41
C MET A 1 -14.31 1.08 11.40
N GLY A 2 -13.03 0.89 11.72
CA GLY A 2 -11.92 1.31 10.85
C GLY A 2 -11.61 0.29 9.76
N GLY A 3 -10.70 0.67 8.87
CA GLY A 3 -10.01 -0.20 7.93
C GLY A 3 -8.51 0.07 7.98
N THR A 4 -7.66 -0.89 7.61
CA THR A 4 -6.21 -0.67 7.62
C THR A 4 -5.56 -1.38 6.45
N PHE A 5 -4.60 -0.74 5.79
CA PHE A 5 -3.58 -1.46 5.02
C PHE A 5 -2.34 -1.66 5.86
N LYS A 6 -1.79 -2.86 5.80
CA LYS A 6 -0.45 -3.18 6.30
C LYS A 6 0.40 -3.59 5.11
N ILE A 7 1.45 -2.83 4.83
CA ILE A 7 2.24 -2.98 3.62
C ILE A 7 3.67 -3.38 3.99
N THR A 8 4.19 -4.39 3.29
CA THR A 8 5.56 -4.87 3.41
C THR A 8 6.20 -4.95 2.02
N ASP A 9 7.46 -4.52 1.90
CA ASP A 9 8.26 -4.72 0.70
C ASP A 9 9.07 -6.03 0.79
N ALA A 10 8.81 -6.94 -0.13
CA ALA A 10 9.54 -8.20 -0.34
C ALA A 10 10.16 -8.29 -1.75
N SER A 11 10.31 -7.15 -2.44
CA SER A 11 10.92 -7.05 -3.76
C SER A 11 12.45 -7.23 -3.74
N GLY A 12 13.07 -6.90 -2.61
CA GLY A 12 14.54 -6.83 -2.47
C GLY A 12 15.15 -5.48 -2.89
N ALA A 13 14.34 -4.52 -3.35
CA ALA A 13 14.78 -3.15 -3.60
C ALA A 13 14.99 -2.38 -2.28
N THR A 14 15.82 -1.34 -2.31
CA THR A 14 16.15 -0.53 -1.12
C THR A 14 15.52 0.86 -1.14
N ASP A 15 14.83 1.22 -2.23
CA ASP A 15 14.29 2.56 -2.47
C ASP A 15 12.80 2.55 -2.82
N THR A 16 12.07 1.47 -2.54
CA THR A 16 10.63 1.39 -2.82
C THR A 16 9.85 2.42 -2.02
N GLN A 17 8.94 3.12 -2.68
CA GLN A 17 7.95 3.96 -2.03
C GLN A 17 6.55 3.46 -2.33
N CYS A 18 5.64 3.61 -1.37
CA CYS A 18 4.22 3.40 -1.59
C CYS A 18 3.42 4.69 -1.45
N PHE A 19 2.26 4.68 -2.07
CA PHE A 19 1.23 5.70 -2.01
C PHE A 19 -0.09 4.98 -1.79
N VAL A 20 -0.88 5.49 -0.85
CA VAL A 20 -2.21 4.96 -0.57
C VAL A 20 -3.15 6.14 -0.59
N THR A 21 -4.15 6.14 -1.46
CA THR A 21 -5.15 7.22 -1.45
C THR A 21 -5.85 7.31 -0.10
N LYS A 22 -6.44 8.46 0.18
CA LYS A 22 -7.16 8.76 1.43
C LYS A 22 -8.67 8.83 1.22
N TYR A 23 -9.19 8.20 0.16
CA TYR A 23 -10.61 8.34 -0.24
C TYR A 23 -11.58 7.94 0.88
N THR A 24 -11.19 6.98 1.71
CA THR A 24 -11.98 6.48 2.84
C THR A 24 -11.61 7.13 4.18
N ASN A 25 -10.60 8.00 4.22
CA ASN A 25 -10.15 8.70 5.43
C ASN A 25 -9.50 10.06 5.09
N SER A 26 -10.27 11.14 5.14
CA SER A 26 -9.80 12.50 4.80
C SER A 26 -8.68 13.05 5.69
N GLY A 27 -8.47 12.47 6.88
CA GLY A 27 -7.35 12.79 7.77
C GLY A 27 -6.03 12.08 7.41
N GLY A 28 -6.05 11.19 6.41
CA GLY A 28 -4.85 10.55 5.87
C GLY A 28 -4.03 11.47 4.96
N SER A 29 -2.90 10.95 4.49
CA SER A 29 -2.07 11.58 3.45
C SER A 29 -2.10 10.75 2.16
N ASP A 30 -2.01 11.47 1.03
CA ASP A 30 -1.81 10.98 -0.33
C ASP A 30 -0.36 11.24 -0.80
N ASP A 31 0.60 11.30 0.12
CA ASP A 31 2.01 11.44 -0.23
C ASP A 31 2.64 10.06 -0.50
N TRP A 32 3.85 10.09 -1.04
CA TRP A 32 4.68 8.90 -1.17
C TRP A 32 5.52 8.69 0.08
N PHE A 33 5.56 7.47 0.59
CA PHE A 33 6.30 7.08 1.79
C PHE A 33 7.27 5.96 1.47
N ALA A 34 8.49 6.03 2.01
CA ALA A 34 9.45 4.95 1.88
C ALA A 34 9.00 3.72 2.66
N ILE A 35 9.01 2.56 2.00
CA ILE A 35 8.68 1.28 2.61
C ILE A 35 9.89 0.35 2.62
N GLY A 36 9.80 -0.72 3.40
CA GLY A 36 10.84 -1.73 3.46
C GLY A 36 10.28 -3.07 3.93
N VAL A 37 11.18 -3.94 4.37
CA VAL A 37 10.83 -5.30 4.82
C VAL A 37 10.04 -5.35 6.12
N ALA A 38 10.05 -4.26 6.89
CA ALA A 38 9.22 -4.13 8.07
C ALA A 38 7.82 -3.64 7.67
N GLU A 39 6.80 -4.28 8.24
CA GLU A 39 5.40 -3.90 8.02
C GLU A 39 5.14 -2.45 8.45
N GLN A 40 4.46 -1.71 7.59
CA GLN A 40 4.00 -0.34 7.86
C GLN A 40 2.49 -0.24 7.69
N SER A 41 1.85 0.68 8.42
CA SER A 41 0.39 0.76 8.52
C SER A 41 -0.18 2.06 7.99
N TRP A 42 -1.26 1.97 7.21
CA TRP A 42 -2.10 3.08 6.77
C TRP A 42 -3.50 2.92 7.33
N ALA A 43 -3.85 3.77 8.30
CA ALA A 43 -5.20 3.84 8.81
C ALA A 43 -6.15 4.42 7.75
N ARG A 44 -7.19 3.67 7.41
CA ARG A 44 -8.19 3.98 6.38
C ARG A 44 -9.59 3.65 6.89
N GLY A 45 -10.60 3.89 6.07
CA GLY A 45 -11.97 3.42 6.28
C GLY A 45 -12.25 2.18 5.45
N PRO A 46 -13.40 1.53 5.65
CA PRO A 46 -13.89 0.53 4.70
C PRO A 46 -14.17 1.17 3.35
N GLY A 47 -13.90 0.45 2.26
CA GLY A 47 -14.10 0.94 0.90
C GLY A 47 -12.89 0.74 0.00
N TRP A 48 -12.88 1.43 -1.14
CA TRP A 48 -11.84 1.30 -2.15
C TRP A 48 -10.76 2.36 -1.97
N GLU A 49 -9.50 1.94 -2.06
CA GLU A 49 -8.33 2.81 -2.16
C GLU A 49 -7.44 2.35 -3.31
N LEU A 50 -6.72 3.30 -3.92
CA LEU A 50 -5.60 3.00 -4.80
C LEU A 50 -4.34 2.85 -3.94
N VAL A 51 -3.72 1.67 -4.00
CA VAL A 51 -2.38 1.40 -3.46
C VAL A 51 -1.40 1.32 -4.61
N ALA A 52 -0.41 2.19 -4.63
CA ALA A 52 0.59 2.27 -5.68
C ALA A 52 2.01 2.21 -5.11
N PHE A 53 2.93 1.73 -5.93
CA PHE A 53 4.34 1.60 -5.62
C PHE A 53 5.15 2.25 -6.73
N ARG A 54 6.28 2.84 -6.36
CA ARG A 54 7.29 3.36 -7.30
C ARG A 54 8.70 3.07 -6.81
N ASN A 55 9.65 3.05 -7.73
CA ASN A 55 11.06 2.99 -7.39
C ASN A 55 11.59 4.40 -7.06
N GLY A 56 12.21 4.54 -5.89
CA GLY A 56 12.99 5.67 -5.43
C GLY A 56 12.46 7.05 -5.82
N THR A 57 13.40 7.98 -5.98
CA THR A 57 13.14 9.33 -6.49
C THR A 57 13.16 9.40 -8.02
N ALA A 58 13.68 8.36 -8.69
CA ALA A 58 13.75 8.29 -10.15
C ALA A 58 12.40 8.03 -10.81
N ASP A 59 11.47 7.34 -10.12
CA ASP A 59 10.08 7.09 -10.57
C ASP A 59 10.00 6.51 -12.00
N SER A 60 10.96 5.66 -12.36
CA SER A 60 11.03 5.02 -13.68
C SER A 60 10.15 3.78 -13.79
N HIS A 61 9.76 3.20 -12.66
CA HIS A 61 8.84 2.07 -12.56
C HIS A 61 7.77 2.40 -11.54
N ARG A 62 6.51 2.27 -11.97
CA ARG A 62 5.34 2.53 -11.12
C ARG A 62 4.22 1.58 -11.46
N ARG A 63 3.54 1.07 -10.43
CA ARG A 63 2.35 0.22 -10.60
C ARG A 63 1.35 0.46 -9.47
N GLY A 64 0.06 0.39 -9.78
CA GLY A 64 -1.01 0.65 -8.83
C GLY A 64 -2.16 -0.35 -8.95
N TRP A 65 -2.82 -0.58 -7.83
CA TRP A 65 -3.95 -1.51 -7.68
C TRP A 65 -5.07 -0.83 -6.90
N TYR A 66 -6.30 -0.98 -7.36
CA TYR A 66 -7.47 -0.65 -6.56
C TYR A 66 -7.78 -1.82 -5.64
N LEU A 67 -7.73 -1.58 -4.33
CA LEU A 67 -7.95 -2.58 -3.29
C LEU A 67 -9.14 -2.17 -2.42
N ASN A 68 -10.01 -3.13 -2.12
CA ASN A 68 -11.12 -2.92 -1.20
C ASN A 68 -10.72 -3.33 0.21
N ILE A 69 -11.04 -2.49 1.19
CA ILE A 69 -10.98 -2.83 2.62
C ILE A 69 -12.40 -3.21 3.07
N PRO A 70 -12.65 -4.48 3.42
CA PRO A 70 -13.91 -4.87 4.04
C PRO A 70 -14.12 -4.18 5.39
N GLN A 71 -15.37 -4.09 5.83
CA GLN A 71 -15.71 -3.46 7.11
C GLN A 71 -15.04 -4.16 8.29
N GLY A 72 -14.24 -3.41 9.06
CA GLY A 72 -13.54 -3.90 10.24
C GLY A 72 -12.32 -4.79 9.95
N ALA A 73 -11.89 -4.87 8.69
CA ALA A 73 -10.78 -5.72 8.28
C ALA A 73 -9.46 -4.94 8.12
N THR A 74 -8.37 -5.70 8.17
CA THR A 74 -7.03 -5.27 7.79
C THR A 74 -6.61 -6.00 6.52
N VAL A 75 -6.17 -5.26 5.51
CA VAL A 75 -5.63 -5.84 4.27
C VAL A 75 -4.11 -5.86 4.40
N LEU A 76 -3.53 -7.06 4.38
CA LEU A 76 -2.10 -7.26 4.34
C LEU A 76 -1.66 -7.26 2.87
N VAL A 77 -0.71 -6.41 2.53
CA VAL A 77 -0.19 -6.20 1.18
C VAL A 77 1.31 -6.49 1.18
N THR A 78 1.72 -7.45 0.39
CA THR A 78 3.14 -7.73 0.14
C THR A 78 3.50 -7.31 -1.27
N PHE A 79 4.42 -6.35 -1.39
CA PHE A 79 4.96 -5.94 -2.69
C PHE A 79 6.14 -6.83 -3.07
N TYR A 80 6.03 -7.48 -4.23
CA TYR A 80 7.04 -8.40 -4.74
C TYR A 80 7.88 -7.79 -5.88
N GLY A 81 7.78 -6.47 -6.13
CA GLY A 81 8.41 -5.82 -7.26
C GLY A 81 7.44 -5.62 -8.43
N PHE A 82 7.89 -4.87 -9.44
CA PHE A 82 7.02 -4.33 -10.48
C PHE A 82 6.49 -5.39 -11.48
N ASP A 83 7.23 -6.48 -11.65
CA ASP A 83 6.92 -7.56 -12.60
C ASP A 83 6.02 -8.67 -12.02
N ARG A 84 5.57 -8.52 -10.76
CA ARG A 84 4.73 -9.49 -10.06
C ARG A 84 3.48 -8.84 -9.50
N ASP A 85 2.42 -9.61 -9.34
CA ASP A 85 1.23 -9.15 -8.60
C ASP A 85 1.51 -9.05 -7.10
N LEU A 86 0.63 -8.34 -6.38
CA LEU A 86 0.69 -8.22 -4.92
C LEU A 86 0.31 -9.53 -4.24
N GLY A 87 0.97 -9.83 -3.12
CA GLY A 87 0.43 -10.77 -2.15
C GLY A 87 -0.65 -10.07 -1.33
N LEU A 88 -1.86 -10.63 -1.31
CA LEU A 88 -2.99 -10.07 -0.56
C LEU A 88 -3.54 -11.10 0.42
N SER A 89 -3.76 -10.69 1.67
CA SER A 89 -4.54 -11.45 2.65
C SER A 89 -5.31 -10.49 3.57
N TYR A 90 -6.30 -11.03 4.28
CA TYR A 90 -7.23 -10.27 5.09
C TYR A 90 -7.23 -10.82 6.52
N ALA A 91 -7.14 -9.92 7.49
CA ALA A 91 -7.13 -10.21 8.92
C ALA A 91 -8.21 -9.42 9.67
#